data_AF-A0AAW4TNY4-F1
#
_entry.id   AF-A0AAW4TNY4-F1
#
_cell.length_a   1.000
_cell.length_b   1.000
_cell.length_c   1.000
_cell.angle_alpha   90.00
_cell.angle_beta   90.00
_cell.angle_gamma   90.00
#
_symmetry.space_group_name_H-M   'P 1'
#
loop_
_entity.id
_entity.type
_entity.pdbx_description
1 polymer ?
#
loop_
_entity_poly.entity_id
_entity_poly.type
_entity_poly.pdbx_seq_one_letter_code
_entity_poly.pdbx_strand_id
1 'polypeptide(L)'
;MALYSNSSSDRFFVQRRQIADAYNFETFVLELLRNHASKQGKKFEIGGHGAAAFDGYAPDGFDDMKSPVIVECMQSFSRRKFRTDITRIRDWIDARSHIEKQTNHITVLFVVDKPLESDELSIESQKNDPLLDGIEIRVWSWSDLEKIVDKDLIGSREILGNLFPLRVRNIVINSEADWRQEQKSRLATLAERFSDGQCSLFLGAGVSSSAGMPDWKSLLNALFVTYLTGSDTENQFSENETLELVERMDALDSPSALVSARYLRKAIAVNSDEGGIFTGAIRKALYGLRKDDKESPLIKVLVEMCIPRRSGALVSSVITYNFDDLLERELKSKSVLYKCIYTPTEPPDVDELPVYHVHGFVPEDAGDYVGVNDTTLVFSEEGYHQIYTDSYHWSNLAQLNALRNSTCIMVGLSMSDPNLRRLLEISQRGFSDPRHFAFMRRTSSEKFGIGDADSSPITVAPEKVKSFLTRHYATTEALMRELGVVVVWFERFEELPELLNSVGFPTRTSIPGK
;
A
#
# COMPACT_ATOMS: atom_id res chain seq x y z
N MET A 1 0.76 -40.22 -38.51
CA MET A 1 0.69 -38.82 -38.98
C MET A 1 -0.75 -38.34 -38.85
N ALA A 2 -1.24 -38.25 -37.61
CA ALA A 2 -2.60 -37.77 -37.31
C ALA A 2 -2.48 -36.30 -36.91
N LEU A 3 -3.10 -35.44 -37.73
CA LEU A 3 -3.18 -34.00 -37.55
C LEU A 3 -3.96 -33.72 -36.25
N TYR A 4 -3.28 -33.26 -35.21
CA TYR A 4 -3.93 -32.57 -34.11
C TYR A 4 -4.48 -31.24 -34.66
N SER A 5 -5.80 -31.17 -34.77
CA SER A 5 -6.54 -29.92 -34.94
C SER A 5 -6.30 -29.06 -33.70
N ASN A 6 -5.34 -28.13 -33.79
CA ASN A 6 -5.20 -27.03 -32.84
C ASN A 6 -6.44 -26.13 -32.96
N SER A 7 -7.43 -26.31 -32.10
CA SER A 7 -8.53 -25.35 -31.96
C SER A 7 -8.00 -24.07 -31.32
N SER A 8 -8.52 -22.93 -31.78
CA SER A 8 -8.17 -21.60 -31.28
C SER A 8 -8.48 -21.40 -29.79
N SER A 9 -9.34 -22.24 -29.20
CA SER A 9 -9.74 -22.27 -27.80
C SER A 9 -8.58 -22.66 -26.86
N ASP A 10 -7.72 -23.60 -27.27
CA ASP A 10 -6.61 -24.09 -26.43
C ASP A 10 -5.53 -23.03 -26.18
N ARG A 11 -5.38 -22.06 -27.09
CA ARG A 11 -4.44 -20.93 -26.89
C ARG A 11 -4.93 -19.92 -25.86
N PHE A 12 -6.23 -19.77 -25.67
CA PHE A 12 -6.79 -18.86 -24.66
C PHE A 12 -6.62 -19.44 -23.24
N PHE A 13 -6.64 -20.77 -23.11
CA PHE A 13 -6.42 -21.48 -21.84
C PHE A 13 -5.03 -21.23 -21.24
N VAL A 14 -4.00 -21.04 -22.07
CA VAL A 14 -2.64 -20.68 -21.63
C VAL A 14 -2.60 -19.25 -21.07
N GLN A 15 -3.45 -18.35 -21.58
CA GLN A 15 -3.54 -16.96 -21.14
C GLN A 15 -4.36 -16.79 -19.85
N ARG A 16 -5.13 -17.78 -19.40
CA ARG A 16 -5.83 -17.75 -18.10
C ARG A 16 -4.88 -17.49 -16.92
N ARG A 17 -3.62 -17.93 -17.00
CA ARG A 17 -2.60 -17.61 -15.97
C ARG A 17 -2.36 -16.11 -15.81
N GLN A 18 -2.57 -15.30 -16.84
CA GLN A 18 -2.44 -13.84 -16.78
C GLN A 18 -3.61 -13.18 -16.03
N ILE A 19 -4.72 -13.91 -15.86
CA ILE A 19 -5.97 -13.48 -15.23
C ILE A 19 -6.13 -14.12 -13.83
N ALA A 20 -5.10 -14.80 -13.33
CA ALA A 20 -5.18 -15.52 -12.05
C ALA A 20 -5.44 -14.61 -10.84
N ASP A 21 -5.12 -13.32 -10.96
CA ASP A 21 -5.42 -12.30 -9.96
C ASP A 21 -6.88 -11.83 -10.07
N ALA A 22 -7.54 -11.63 -8.94
CA ALA A 22 -8.95 -11.25 -8.83
C ALA A 22 -9.28 -9.98 -9.62
N TYR A 23 -8.36 -9.01 -9.65
CA TYR A 23 -8.57 -7.73 -10.33
C TYR A 23 -8.36 -7.82 -11.84
N ASN A 24 -7.43 -8.65 -12.29
CA ASN A 24 -7.28 -8.93 -13.72
C ASN A 24 -8.52 -9.66 -14.23
N PHE A 25 -9.07 -10.58 -13.43
CA PHE A 25 -10.34 -11.24 -13.70
C PHE A 25 -11.50 -10.25 -13.78
N GLU A 26 -11.70 -9.44 -12.74
CA GLU A 26 -12.75 -8.41 -12.71
C GLU A 26 -12.64 -7.45 -13.90
N THR A 27 -11.45 -6.89 -14.15
CA THR A 27 -11.21 -5.98 -15.28
C THR A 27 -11.52 -6.66 -16.61
N PHE A 28 -11.07 -7.89 -16.81
CA PHE A 28 -11.35 -8.66 -18.03
C PHE A 28 -12.86 -8.87 -18.22
N VAL A 29 -13.55 -9.33 -17.18
CA VAL A 29 -15.00 -9.60 -17.21
C VAL A 29 -15.78 -8.33 -17.52
N LEU A 30 -15.54 -7.24 -16.79
CA LEU A 30 -16.28 -5.99 -16.96
C LEU A 30 -16.09 -5.40 -18.36
N GLU A 31 -14.88 -5.46 -18.91
CA GLU A 31 -14.58 -5.00 -20.27
C GLU A 31 -15.19 -5.90 -21.33
N LEU A 32 -15.16 -7.21 -21.11
CA LEU A 32 -15.77 -8.19 -22.01
C LEU A 32 -17.28 -8.00 -22.07
N LEU A 33 -17.94 -7.86 -20.92
CA LEU A 33 -19.38 -7.60 -20.82
C LEU A 33 -19.75 -6.26 -21.42
N ARG A 34 -18.95 -5.21 -21.19
CA ARG A 34 -19.18 -3.89 -21.80
C ARG A 34 -19.13 -3.94 -23.32
N ASN A 35 -18.11 -4.59 -23.88
CA ASN A 35 -17.99 -4.75 -25.33
C ASN A 35 -19.13 -5.59 -25.90
N HIS A 36 -19.53 -6.66 -25.20
CA HIS A 36 -20.64 -7.54 -25.60
C HIS A 36 -21.99 -6.81 -25.57
N ALA A 37 -22.30 -6.08 -24.50
CA ALA A 37 -23.50 -5.27 -24.39
C ALA A 37 -23.54 -4.15 -25.45
N SER A 38 -22.41 -3.48 -25.69
CA SER A 38 -22.30 -2.44 -26.72
C SER A 38 -22.58 -2.98 -28.13
N LYS A 39 -22.18 -4.22 -28.45
CA LYS A 39 -22.51 -4.85 -29.74
C LYS A 39 -24.00 -5.16 -29.90
N GLN A 40 -24.74 -5.25 -28.80
CA GLN A 40 -26.20 -5.37 -28.79
C GLN A 40 -26.91 -4.02 -28.78
N GLY A 41 -26.17 -2.91 -28.84
CA GLY A 41 -26.71 -1.56 -28.74
C GLY A 41 -27.20 -1.19 -27.34
N LYS A 42 -26.76 -1.93 -26.30
CA LYS A 42 -27.17 -1.72 -24.92
C LYS A 42 -26.07 -1.02 -24.11
N LYS A 43 -26.47 -0.25 -23.10
CA LYS A 43 -25.54 0.47 -22.22
C LYS A 43 -24.99 -0.45 -21.13
N PHE A 44 -23.70 -0.33 -20.84
CA PHE A 44 -23.04 -0.99 -19.72
C PHE A 44 -22.09 -0.01 -19.04
N GLU A 45 -22.27 0.20 -17.75
CA GLU A 45 -21.48 1.08 -16.90
C GLU A 45 -20.57 0.23 -16.01
N ILE A 46 -19.30 0.62 -15.92
CA ILE A 46 -18.31 -0.01 -15.05
C ILE A 46 -18.19 0.86 -13.82
N GLY A 47 -18.42 0.26 -12.65
CA GLY A 47 -18.50 0.93 -11.36
C GLY A 47 -19.77 1.76 -11.17
N GLY A 48 -20.39 1.60 -10.00
CA GLY A 48 -21.63 2.30 -9.65
C GLY A 48 -21.43 3.72 -9.09
N HIS A 49 -22.33 4.63 -9.48
CA HIS A 49 -22.48 5.98 -8.91
C HIS A 49 -23.08 5.94 -7.49
N GLY A 50 -22.32 6.47 -6.51
CA GLY A 50 -22.80 6.78 -5.16
C GLY A 50 -22.80 5.60 -4.18
N ALA A 51 -23.75 5.60 -3.25
CA ALA A 51 -23.74 4.75 -2.04
C ALA A 51 -23.88 3.21 -2.26
N ALA A 52 -24.00 2.72 -3.50
CA ALA A 52 -23.78 1.30 -3.78
C ALA A 52 -22.76 1.12 -4.90
N ALA A 53 -21.59 0.67 -4.48
CA ALA A 53 -20.49 0.32 -5.34
C ALA A 53 -20.71 -1.11 -5.86
N PHE A 54 -21.38 -1.26 -7.00
CA PHE A 54 -21.35 -2.51 -7.76
C PHE A 54 -20.20 -2.48 -8.77
N ASP A 55 -19.71 -3.65 -9.18
CA ASP A 55 -18.61 -3.73 -10.15
C ASP A 55 -19.06 -3.30 -11.57
N GLY A 56 -20.28 -3.66 -11.95
CA GLY A 56 -20.89 -3.21 -13.22
C GLY A 56 -22.41 -3.11 -13.17
N TYR A 57 -22.96 -2.28 -14.06
CA TYR A 57 -24.41 -2.06 -14.16
C TYR A 57 -24.86 -1.92 -15.62
N ALA A 58 -25.85 -2.71 -16.02
CA ALA A 58 -26.48 -2.66 -17.33
C ALA A 58 -27.98 -2.31 -17.18
N PRO A 59 -28.37 -1.05 -17.35
CA PRO A 59 -29.75 -0.60 -17.10
C PRO A 59 -30.79 -1.29 -18.00
N ASP A 60 -30.43 -1.64 -19.24
CA ASP A 60 -31.32 -2.27 -20.23
C ASP A 60 -31.16 -3.81 -20.29
N GLY A 61 -30.40 -4.38 -19.35
CA GLY A 61 -29.95 -5.77 -19.37
C GLY A 61 -29.08 -6.10 -20.60
N PHE A 62 -28.91 -7.38 -20.93
CA PHE A 62 -28.22 -7.88 -22.14
C PHE A 62 -28.51 -9.37 -22.35
N ASP A 63 -28.30 -9.87 -23.57
CA ASP A 63 -28.70 -11.23 -23.98
C ASP A 63 -30.19 -11.51 -23.69
N ASP A 64 -30.48 -12.55 -22.92
CA ASP A 64 -31.83 -12.95 -22.51
C ASP A 64 -32.31 -12.22 -21.25
N MET A 65 -31.43 -11.48 -20.56
CA MET A 65 -31.77 -10.66 -19.39
C MET A 65 -32.38 -9.33 -19.87
N LYS A 66 -33.69 -9.19 -19.64
CA LYS A 66 -34.49 -8.03 -20.08
C LYS A 66 -34.68 -6.96 -18.99
N SER A 67 -34.43 -7.32 -17.74
CA SER A 67 -34.38 -6.42 -16.58
C SER A 67 -33.00 -5.78 -16.44
N PRO A 68 -32.87 -4.67 -15.67
CA PRO A 68 -31.57 -4.15 -15.28
C PRO A 68 -30.71 -5.24 -14.64
N VAL A 69 -29.44 -5.33 -15.07
CA VAL A 69 -28.47 -6.32 -14.58
C VAL A 69 -27.41 -5.62 -13.76
N ILE A 70 -27.23 -6.03 -12.51
CA ILE A 70 -26.08 -5.66 -11.68
C ILE A 70 -25.06 -6.80 -11.75
N VAL A 71 -23.79 -6.47 -11.94
CA VAL A 71 -22.69 -7.43 -12.07
C VAL A 71 -21.78 -7.33 -10.86
N GLU A 72 -21.48 -8.47 -10.26
CA GLU A 72 -20.51 -8.63 -9.16
C GLU A 72 -19.50 -9.73 -9.53
N CYS A 73 -18.22 -9.38 -9.51
CA CYS A 73 -17.13 -10.31 -9.79
C CYS A 73 -16.61 -10.93 -8.49
N MET A 74 -16.49 -12.25 -8.48
CA MET A 74 -15.99 -13.01 -7.36
C MET A 74 -14.92 -13.99 -7.82
N GLN A 75 -13.70 -13.86 -7.32
CA GLN A 75 -12.67 -14.84 -7.67
C GLN A 75 -12.95 -16.23 -7.07
N SER A 76 -13.52 -16.26 -5.86
CA SER A 76 -14.06 -17.49 -5.26
C SER A 76 -15.38 -17.18 -4.60
N PHE A 77 -16.31 -18.15 -4.64
CA PHE A 77 -17.59 -17.98 -4.00
C PHE A 77 -17.43 -17.98 -2.48
N SER A 78 -17.97 -16.96 -1.82
CA SER A 78 -17.98 -16.85 -0.37
C SER A 78 -19.38 -16.49 0.10
N ARG A 79 -19.98 -17.33 0.94
CA ARG A 79 -21.33 -17.09 1.50
C ARG A 79 -21.42 -15.78 2.27
N ARG A 80 -20.34 -15.39 2.97
CA ARG A 80 -20.28 -14.12 3.70
C ARG A 80 -20.30 -12.95 2.71
N LYS A 81 -19.46 -13.00 1.67
CA LYS A 81 -19.38 -11.95 0.65
C LYS A 81 -20.69 -11.83 -0.13
N PHE A 82 -21.24 -12.97 -0.58
CA PHE A 82 -22.54 -13.02 -1.25
C PHE A 82 -23.65 -12.36 -0.43
N ARG A 83 -23.76 -12.66 0.87
CA ARG A 83 -24.75 -12.01 1.74
C ARG A 83 -24.53 -10.52 1.89
N THR A 84 -23.28 -10.09 2.08
CA THR A 84 -22.92 -8.66 2.16
C THR A 84 -23.32 -7.93 0.89
N ASP A 85 -22.98 -8.49 -0.27
CA ASP A 85 -23.27 -7.89 -1.57
C ASP A 85 -24.78 -7.80 -1.79
N ILE A 86 -25.54 -8.89 -1.57
CA ILE A 86 -27.00 -8.88 -1.69
C ILE A 86 -27.65 -7.86 -0.75
N THR A 87 -27.18 -7.75 0.50
CA THR A 87 -27.71 -6.76 1.45
C THR A 87 -27.47 -5.34 0.95
N ARG A 88 -26.26 -5.06 0.46
CA ARG A 88 -25.91 -3.78 -0.17
C ARG A 88 -26.76 -3.48 -1.40
N ILE A 89 -27.03 -4.49 -2.23
CA ILE A 89 -27.90 -4.35 -3.41
C ILE A 89 -29.32 -4.01 -2.97
N ARG A 90 -29.85 -4.72 -1.96
CA ARG A 90 -31.19 -4.45 -1.43
C ARG A 90 -31.31 -3.04 -0.88
N ASP A 91 -30.35 -2.60 -0.06
CA ASP A 91 -30.34 -1.23 0.48
C ASP A 91 -30.35 -0.16 -0.64
N TRP A 92 -29.66 -0.42 -1.74
CA TRP A 92 -29.66 0.45 -2.91
C TRP A 92 -31.00 0.49 -3.65
N ILE A 93 -31.63 -0.68 -3.80
CA ILE A 93 -32.96 -0.82 -4.42
C ILE A 93 -33.98 -0.06 -3.57
N ASP A 94 -33.99 -0.30 -2.26
CA ASP A 94 -34.93 0.30 -1.32
C ASP A 94 -34.78 1.82 -1.28
N ALA A 95 -33.55 2.34 -1.29
CA ALA A 95 -33.27 3.78 -1.36
C ALA A 95 -33.80 4.46 -2.63
N ARG A 96 -33.96 3.72 -3.74
CA ARG A 96 -34.41 4.24 -5.04
C ARG A 96 -35.86 3.90 -5.37
N SER A 97 -36.47 2.96 -4.65
CA SER A 97 -37.86 2.52 -4.83
C SER A 97 -38.90 3.67 -4.74
N HIS A 98 -38.58 4.74 -4.00
CA HIS A 98 -39.43 5.93 -3.90
C HIS A 98 -39.32 6.90 -5.09
N ILE A 99 -38.27 6.80 -5.90
CA ILE A 99 -37.94 7.75 -6.97
C ILE A 99 -38.30 7.17 -8.36
N GLU A 100 -38.10 5.87 -8.58
CA GLU A 100 -38.33 5.22 -9.86
C GLU A 100 -39.44 4.16 -9.75
N LYS A 101 -40.65 4.48 -10.24
CA LYS A 101 -41.82 3.59 -10.24
C LYS A 101 -41.71 2.34 -11.15
N GLN A 102 -40.51 1.87 -11.52
CA GLN A 102 -40.36 0.94 -12.66
C GLN A 102 -39.42 -0.27 -12.51
N THR A 103 -38.84 -0.58 -11.36
CA THR A 103 -37.91 -1.75 -11.25
C THR A 103 -38.40 -2.81 -10.26
N ASN A 104 -39.56 -3.42 -10.54
CA ASN A 104 -40.04 -4.57 -9.75
C ASN A 104 -39.21 -5.86 -9.95
N HIS A 105 -38.27 -5.87 -10.89
CA HIS A 105 -37.36 -7.00 -11.12
C HIS A 105 -35.98 -6.51 -11.54
N ILE A 106 -34.95 -6.93 -10.78
CA ILE A 106 -33.53 -6.70 -11.07
C ILE A 106 -32.84 -8.04 -11.12
N THR A 107 -31.93 -8.22 -12.07
CA THR A 107 -31.10 -9.41 -12.17
C THR A 107 -29.73 -9.10 -11.57
N VAL A 108 -29.25 -9.94 -10.64
CA VAL A 108 -27.89 -9.85 -10.09
C VAL A 108 -27.08 -11.01 -10.68
N LEU A 109 -26.07 -10.65 -11.45
CA LEU A 109 -25.15 -11.57 -12.10
C LEU A 109 -23.85 -11.66 -11.32
N PHE A 110 -23.63 -12.78 -10.65
CA PHE A 110 -22.33 -13.11 -10.05
C PHE A 110 -21.46 -13.81 -11.09
N VAL A 111 -20.28 -13.28 -11.36
CA VAL A 111 -19.31 -13.90 -12.26
C VAL A 111 -18.17 -14.48 -11.43
N VAL A 112 -17.99 -15.81 -11.48
CA VAL A 112 -17.04 -16.55 -10.66
C VAL A 112 -15.87 -17.14 -11.45
N ASP A 113 -14.64 -16.95 -10.96
CA ASP A 113 -13.42 -17.52 -11.56
C ASP A 113 -13.32 -19.03 -11.29
N LYS A 114 -13.56 -19.48 -10.06
CA LYS A 114 -13.59 -20.93 -9.74
C LYS A 114 -15.03 -21.48 -9.82
N PRO A 115 -15.25 -22.63 -10.48
CA PRO A 115 -16.55 -23.27 -10.50
C PRO A 115 -16.94 -23.69 -9.08
N LEU A 116 -18.23 -23.58 -8.78
CA LEU A 116 -18.77 -23.98 -7.49
C LEU A 116 -18.75 -25.51 -7.35
N GLU A 117 -18.36 -26.00 -6.18
CA GLU A 117 -18.60 -27.40 -5.83
C GLU A 117 -20.12 -27.60 -5.64
N SER A 118 -20.65 -28.75 -6.08
CA SER A 118 -22.07 -28.99 -6.36
C SER A 118 -23.05 -28.78 -5.19
N ASP A 119 -22.57 -28.55 -3.97
CA ASP A 119 -23.38 -28.31 -2.76
C ASP A 119 -23.40 -26.84 -2.28
N GLU A 120 -22.63 -25.93 -2.87
CA GLU A 120 -22.50 -24.55 -2.35
C GLU A 120 -23.63 -23.60 -2.76
N LEU A 121 -24.35 -23.93 -3.82
CA LEU A 121 -25.48 -23.16 -4.37
C LEU A 121 -26.71 -24.05 -4.53
N SER A 122 -27.31 -24.47 -3.42
CA SER A 122 -28.77 -24.63 -3.44
C SER A 122 -29.40 -23.23 -3.48
N ILE A 123 -29.26 -22.50 -4.60
CA ILE A 123 -30.03 -21.26 -4.89
C ILE A 123 -31.52 -21.57 -4.72
N GLU A 124 -31.93 -22.81 -4.99
CA GLU A 124 -33.28 -23.33 -4.74
C GLU A 124 -33.70 -23.31 -3.26
N SER A 125 -32.76 -23.47 -2.31
CA SER A 125 -33.06 -23.38 -0.87
C SER A 125 -33.23 -21.94 -0.37
N GLN A 126 -32.78 -20.95 -1.15
CA GLN A 126 -32.84 -19.52 -0.82
C GLN A 126 -33.99 -18.78 -1.52
N LYS A 127 -34.78 -19.42 -2.39
CA LYS A 127 -35.95 -18.82 -3.05
C LYS A 127 -37.00 -18.22 -2.09
N ASN A 128 -36.97 -18.60 -0.81
CA ASN A 128 -37.85 -18.10 0.24
C ASN A 128 -37.20 -17.02 1.13
N ASP A 129 -35.98 -16.54 0.81
CA ASP A 129 -35.32 -15.46 1.57
C ASP A 129 -35.98 -14.10 1.22
N PRO A 130 -36.54 -13.37 2.21
CA PRO A 130 -37.15 -12.05 1.97
C PRO A 130 -36.19 -11.04 1.33
N LEU A 131 -34.88 -11.20 1.51
CA LEU A 131 -33.86 -10.34 0.90
C LEU A 131 -33.83 -10.47 -0.64
N LEU A 132 -34.35 -11.56 -1.20
CA LEU A 132 -34.31 -11.86 -2.63
C LEU A 132 -35.63 -11.56 -3.36
N ASP A 133 -36.64 -11.03 -2.66
CA ASP A 133 -37.91 -10.66 -3.30
C ASP A 133 -37.69 -9.57 -4.37
N GLY A 134 -38.10 -9.85 -5.60
CA GLY A 134 -37.85 -9.00 -6.77
C GLY A 134 -36.43 -9.06 -7.35
N ILE A 135 -35.56 -9.96 -6.86
CA ILE A 135 -34.18 -10.12 -7.32
C ILE A 135 -34.00 -11.50 -7.97
N GLU A 136 -33.67 -11.54 -9.26
CA GLU A 136 -33.25 -12.76 -9.96
C GLU A 136 -31.73 -12.94 -9.85
N ILE A 137 -31.27 -14.02 -9.23
CA ILE A 137 -29.83 -14.32 -9.15
C ILE A 137 -29.41 -15.22 -10.31
N ARG A 138 -28.33 -14.83 -10.99
CA ARG A 138 -27.63 -15.66 -11.97
C ARG A 138 -26.17 -15.78 -11.61
N VAL A 139 -25.59 -16.93 -11.90
CA VAL A 139 -24.16 -17.17 -11.69
C VAL A 139 -23.53 -17.62 -13.01
N TRP A 140 -22.52 -16.89 -13.46
CA TRP A 140 -21.72 -17.23 -14.63
C TRP A 140 -20.35 -17.72 -14.19
N SER A 141 -19.88 -18.76 -14.87
CA SER A 141 -18.50 -19.22 -14.73
C SER A 141 -17.73 -18.99 -16.04
N TRP A 142 -16.47 -19.45 -16.08
CA TRP A 142 -15.68 -19.41 -17.30
C TRP A 142 -16.37 -20.02 -18.52
N SER A 143 -17.19 -21.06 -18.36
CA SER A 143 -17.90 -21.67 -19.50
C SER A 143 -18.86 -20.70 -20.19
N ASP A 144 -19.38 -19.71 -19.45
CA ASP A 144 -20.29 -18.70 -20.00
C ASP A 144 -19.51 -17.55 -20.62
N LEU A 145 -18.40 -17.15 -19.99
CA LEU A 145 -17.47 -16.15 -20.53
C LEU A 145 -16.84 -16.63 -21.85
N GLU A 146 -16.50 -17.92 -21.98
CA GLU A 146 -15.96 -18.50 -23.21
C GLU A 146 -16.90 -18.34 -24.40
N LYS A 147 -18.22 -18.48 -24.20
CA LYS A 147 -19.21 -18.27 -25.25
C LYS A 147 -19.19 -16.84 -25.79
N ILE A 148 -18.81 -15.87 -24.96
CA ILE A 148 -18.69 -14.46 -25.36
C ILE A 148 -17.34 -14.23 -26.04
N VAL A 149 -16.27 -14.79 -25.49
CA VAL A 149 -14.92 -14.73 -26.07
C VAL A 149 -14.90 -15.32 -27.48
N ASP A 150 -15.56 -16.45 -27.71
CA ASP A 150 -15.63 -17.10 -29.01
C ASP A 150 -16.36 -16.25 -30.07
N LYS A 151 -17.32 -15.41 -29.65
CA LYS A 151 -18.01 -14.45 -30.53
C LYS A 151 -17.13 -13.26 -30.90
N ASP A 152 -16.12 -12.93 -30.08
CA ASP A 152 -15.21 -11.81 -30.30
C ASP A 152 -13.78 -12.09 -29.85
N LEU A 153 -13.11 -13.00 -30.57
CA LEU A 153 -11.74 -13.40 -30.25
C LEU A 153 -10.73 -12.25 -30.35
N ILE A 154 -10.94 -11.32 -31.29
CA ILE A 154 -10.03 -10.19 -31.52
C ILE A 154 -10.16 -9.17 -30.38
N GLY A 155 -11.40 -8.73 -30.08
CA GLY A 155 -11.64 -7.79 -28.99
C GLY A 155 -11.22 -8.37 -27.63
N SER A 156 -11.47 -9.66 -27.39
CA SER A 156 -11.05 -10.33 -26.15
C SER A 156 -9.53 -10.36 -25.99
N ARG A 157 -8.77 -10.58 -27.07
CA ARG A 157 -7.30 -10.54 -27.03
C ARG A 157 -6.75 -9.13 -26.81
N GLU A 158 -7.41 -8.11 -27.37
CA GLU A 158 -7.03 -6.72 -27.15
C GLU A 158 -7.24 -6.31 -25.69
N ILE A 159 -8.32 -6.77 -25.05
CA ILE A 159 -8.55 -6.57 -23.61
C ILE A 159 -7.41 -7.21 -22.81
N LEU A 160 -7.06 -8.46 -23.10
CA LEU A 160 -5.97 -9.17 -22.40
C LEU A 160 -4.62 -8.47 -22.55
N GLY A 161 -4.31 -7.92 -23.73
CA GLY A 161 -3.09 -7.16 -23.95
C GLY A 161 -3.04 -5.83 -23.20
N ASN A 162 -4.17 -5.30 -22.74
CA ASN A 162 -4.30 -3.97 -22.17
C ASN A 162 -4.93 -3.95 -20.76
N LEU A 163 -4.93 -5.05 -20.02
CA LEU A 163 -5.59 -5.16 -18.70
C LEU A 163 -5.16 -4.06 -17.71
N PHE A 164 -3.86 -3.79 -17.60
CA PHE A 164 -3.36 -2.76 -16.68
C PHE A 164 -3.86 -1.35 -17.03
N PRO A 165 -3.69 -0.83 -18.27
CA PRO A 165 -4.30 0.42 -18.69
C PRO A 165 -5.82 0.50 -18.47
N LEU A 166 -6.55 -0.60 -18.74
CA LEU A 166 -7.99 -0.67 -18.56
C LEU A 166 -8.37 -0.57 -17.08
N ARG A 167 -7.63 -1.25 -16.19
CA ARG A 167 -7.83 -1.17 -14.73
C ARG A 167 -7.62 0.25 -14.21
N VAL A 168 -6.53 0.91 -14.61
CA VAL A 168 -6.29 2.32 -14.24
C VAL A 168 -7.45 3.21 -14.71
N ARG A 169 -7.93 3.01 -15.94
CA ARG A 169 -9.08 3.76 -16.46
C ARG A 169 -10.33 3.49 -15.63
N ASN A 170 -10.60 2.25 -15.25
CA ASN A 170 -11.79 1.88 -14.48
C ASN A 170 -11.72 2.49 -13.06
N ILE A 171 -10.55 2.50 -12.41
CA ILE A 171 -10.34 3.24 -11.15
C ILE A 171 -10.61 4.74 -11.34
N VAL A 172 -10.12 5.34 -12.43
CA VAL A 172 -10.35 6.77 -12.71
C VAL A 172 -11.84 7.08 -12.92
N ILE A 173 -12.56 6.23 -13.65
CA ILE A 173 -14.02 6.38 -13.86
C ILE A 173 -14.76 6.31 -12.50
N ASN A 174 -14.35 5.40 -11.62
CA ASN A 174 -14.98 5.22 -10.31
C ASN A 174 -14.58 6.31 -9.31
N SER A 175 -13.44 6.97 -9.52
CA SER A 175 -12.89 8.01 -8.63
C SER A 175 -13.65 9.35 -8.65
N GLU A 176 -14.75 9.47 -9.40
CA GLU A 176 -15.68 10.60 -9.23
C GLU A 176 -16.37 10.58 -7.85
N ALA A 177 -16.26 9.47 -7.10
CA ALA A 177 -16.60 9.39 -5.67
C ALA A 177 -15.61 10.17 -4.78
N ASP A 178 -16.08 10.70 -3.66
CA ASP A 178 -15.23 11.37 -2.66
C ASP A 178 -14.18 10.37 -2.11
N TRP A 179 -12.91 10.56 -2.48
CA TRP A 179 -11.81 9.70 -2.04
C TRP A 179 -11.67 9.63 -0.51
N ARG A 180 -12.20 10.62 0.23
CA ARG A 180 -12.26 10.57 1.71
C ARG A 180 -13.27 9.51 2.20
N GLN A 181 -14.33 9.23 1.44
CA GLN A 181 -15.23 8.12 1.72
C GLN A 181 -14.54 6.77 1.51
N GLU A 182 -13.78 6.62 0.44
CA GLU A 182 -12.94 5.43 0.22
C GLU A 182 -11.88 5.27 1.32
N GLN A 183 -11.23 6.38 1.73
CA GLN A 183 -10.28 6.40 2.83
C GLN A 183 -10.92 5.83 4.11
N LYS A 184 -12.13 6.28 4.48
CA LYS A 184 -12.87 5.75 5.64
C LYS A 184 -13.16 4.26 5.51
N SER A 185 -13.58 3.80 4.33
CA SER A 185 -13.83 2.37 4.07
C SER A 185 -12.56 1.54 4.26
N ARG A 186 -11.43 1.99 3.69
CA ARG A 186 -10.12 1.32 3.83
C ARG A 186 -9.65 1.30 5.28
N LEU A 187 -9.87 2.38 6.03
CA LEU A 187 -9.55 2.46 7.47
C LEU A 187 -10.42 1.51 8.30
N ALA A 188 -11.71 1.37 7.98
CA ALA A 188 -12.58 0.41 8.65
C ALA A 188 -12.11 -1.03 8.44
N THR A 189 -11.75 -1.39 7.20
CA THR A 189 -11.15 -2.70 6.89
C THR A 189 -9.84 -2.91 7.64
N LEU A 190 -8.98 -1.88 7.70
CA LEU A 190 -7.73 -1.95 8.45
C LEU A 190 -7.98 -2.12 9.96
N ALA A 191 -9.00 -1.45 10.52
CA ALA A 191 -9.38 -1.60 11.92
C ALA A 191 -9.88 -3.01 12.25
N GLU A 192 -10.69 -3.63 11.36
CA GLU A 192 -11.10 -5.03 11.49
C GLU A 192 -9.86 -5.95 11.54
N ARG A 193 -8.96 -5.81 10.56
CA ARG A 193 -7.71 -6.60 10.48
C ARG A 193 -6.80 -6.39 11.69
N PHE A 194 -6.72 -5.17 12.20
CA PHE A 194 -5.92 -4.84 13.39
C PHE A 194 -6.49 -5.48 14.66
N SER A 195 -7.83 -5.57 14.77
CA SER A 195 -8.49 -6.20 15.91
C SER A 195 -8.26 -7.71 15.99
N ASP A 196 -7.94 -8.36 14.86
CA ASP A 196 -7.59 -9.79 14.79
C ASP A 196 -6.17 -10.10 15.32
N GLY A 197 -5.37 -9.07 15.64
CA GLY A 197 -4.11 -9.20 16.38
C GLY A 197 -2.91 -9.79 15.62
N GLN A 198 -2.97 -9.85 14.29
CA GLN A 198 -1.87 -10.30 13.44
C GLN A 198 -1.30 -9.14 12.63
N CYS A 199 -0.79 -8.10 13.29
CA CYS A 199 -0.23 -6.93 12.60
C CYS A 199 1.26 -6.72 12.84
N SER A 200 1.95 -6.20 11.83
CA SER A 200 3.33 -5.72 11.93
C SER A 200 3.43 -4.30 11.42
N LEU A 201 4.23 -3.46 12.09
CA LEU A 201 4.47 -2.09 11.65
C LEU A 201 5.69 -2.02 10.75
N PHE A 202 5.62 -1.26 9.67
CA PHE A 202 6.73 -0.98 8.75
C PHE A 202 6.96 0.53 8.73
N LEU A 203 8.06 0.98 9.31
CA LEU A 203 8.31 2.39 9.60
C LEU A 203 9.47 2.93 8.76
N GLY A 204 9.20 4.01 8.03
CA GLY A 204 10.20 4.70 7.23
C GLY A 204 10.58 6.08 7.77
N ALA A 205 11.47 6.76 7.04
CA ALA A 205 12.07 8.02 7.47
C ALA A 205 11.04 9.10 7.77
N GLY A 206 9.87 9.08 7.13
CA GLY A 206 8.78 10.02 7.41
C GLY A 206 8.28 9.98 8.86
N VAL A 207 8.46 8.86 9.57
CA VAL A 207 8.15 8.77 11.01
C VAL A 207 9.17 9.59 11.81
N SER A 208 10.47 9.40 11.58
CA SER A 208 11.53 10.15 12.26
C SER A 208 11.52 11.63 11.88
N SER A 209 11.22 11.98 10.63
CA SER A 209 11.08 13.38 10.20
C SER A 209 9.96 14.12 10.93
N SER A 210 8.90 13.42 11.37
CA SER A 210 7.86 14.03 12.20
C SER A 210 8.34 14.49 13.58
N ALA A 211 9.50 13.96 14.04
CA ALA A 211 10.21 14.33 15.25
C ALA A 211 11.43 15.25 14.98
N GLY A 212 11.52 15.83 13.78
CA GLY A 212 12.56 16.79 13.41
C GLY A 212 13.83 16.19 12.79
N MET A 213 13.88 14.87 12.55
CA MET A 213 15.06 14.23 11.97
C MET A 213 15.23 14.58 10.48
N PRO A 214 16.48 14.75 10.01
CA PRO A 214 16.77 15.00 8.61
C PRO A 214 16.37 13.79 7.75
N ASP A 215 15.96 14.05 6.50
CA ASP A 215 15.80 12.97 5.53
C ASP A 215 17.17 12.45 5.05
N TRP A 216 17.14 11.33 4.32
CA TRP A 216 18.34 10.64 3.85
C TRP A 216 19.24 11.50 2.95
N LYS A 217 18.65 12.31 2.07
CA LYS A 217 19.39 13.18 1.15
C LYS A 217 20.09 14.29 1.94
N SER A 218 19.37 14.91 2.85
CA SER A 218 19.85 15.97 3.74
C SER A 218 21.00 15.49 4.63
N LEU A 219 20.86 14.29 5.23
CA LEU A 219 21.89 13.69 6.07
C LEU A 219 23.20 13.47 5.30
N LEU A 220 23.10 12.91 4.08
CA LEU A 220 24.28 12.64 3.26
C LEU A 220 24.96 13.90 2.76
N ASN A 221 24.18 14.91 2.36
CA ASN A 221 24.74 16.20 2.00
C ASN A 221 25.47 16.80 3.20
N ALA A 222 24.90 16.73 4.41
CA ALA A 222 25.56 17.25 5.60
C ALA A 222 26.86 16.51 5.94
N LEU A 223 26.87 15.18 5.83
CA LEU A 223 28.10 14.39 6.00
C LEU A 223 29.14 14.71 4.93
N PHE A 224 28.71 14.94 3.69
CA PHE A 224 29.60 15.32 2.59
C PHE A 224 30.22 16.70 2.80
N VAL A 225 29.40 17.69 3.17
CA VAL A 225 29.88 19.02 3.54
C VAL A 225 30.84 18.93 4.72
N THR A 226 30.49 18.22 5.79
CA THR A 226 31.36 18.04 6.97
C THR A 226 32.70 17.40 6.61
N TYR A 227 32.71 16.43 5.69
CA TYR A 227 33.94 15.82 5.21
C TYR A 227 34.80 16.81 4.42
N LEU A 228 34.20 17.59 3.50
CA LEU A 228 34.92 18.58 2.70
C LEU A 228 35.44 19.75 3.54
N THR A 229 34.70 20.17 4.57
CA THR A 229 35.09 21.28 5.45
C THR A 229 36.02 20.85 6.57
N GLY A 230 35.96 19.58 6.99
CA GLY A 230 36.80 19.02 8.06
C GLY A 230 38.27 18.82 7.67
N SER A 231 38.63 18.90 6.39
CA SER A 231 40.01 18.78 5.90
C SER A 231 40.83 20.08 5.96
N ASP A 232 40.19 21.24 6.15
CA ASP A 232 40.88 22.54 6.23
C ASP A 232 40.89 23.09 7.66
N THR A 233 42.03 22.95 8.34
CA THR A 233 42.25 23.47 9.70
C THR A 233 42.17 25.00 9.83
N GLU A 234 42.07 25.74 8.72
CA GLU A 234 42.00 27.22 8.71
C GLU A 234 40.58 27.78 8.49
N ASN A 235 39.60 26.97 8.05
CA ASN A 235 38.23 27.41 7.77
C ASN A 235 37.18 26.47 8.38
N GLN A 236 37.01 26.49 9.71
CA GLN A 236 35.91 25.79 10.36
C GLN A 236 34.58 26.52 10.09
N PHE A 237 33.70 25.87 9.34
CA PHE A 237 32.34 26.33 9.11
C PHE A 237 31.47 26.06 10.33
N SER A 238 30.62 27.01 10.70
CA SER A 238 29.61 26.87 11.75
C SER A 238 28.46 25.93 11.32
N GLU A 239 27.67 25.44 12.27
CA GLU A 239 26.51 24.57 12.01
C GLU A 239 25.49 25.23 11.05
N ASN A 240 25.28 26.54 11.18
CA ASN A 240 24.38 27.31 10.31
C ASN A 240 24.91 27.43 8.87
N GLU A 241 26.22 27.62 8.68
CA GLU A 241 26.84 27.67 7.35
C GLU A 241 26.81 26.30 6.67
N THR A 242 26.93 25.22 7.45
CA THR A 242 26.80 23.84 6.97
C THR A 242 25.38 23.59 6.45
N LEU A 243 24.36 24.03 7.18
CA LEU A 243 22.96 23.98 6.76
C LEU A 243 22.72 24.75 5.45
N GLU A 244 23.26 25.96 5.31
CA GLU A 244 23.11 26.77 4.09
C GLU A 244 23.78 26.12 2.87
N LEU A 245 24.96 25.52 3.05
CA LEU A 245 25.65 24.76 1.99
C LEU A 245 24.88 23.50 1.57
N VAL A 246 24.27 22.80 2.53
CA VAL A 246 23.42 21.62 2.26
C VAL A 246 22.19 22.01 1.45
N GLU A 247 21.51 23.10 1.82
CA GLU A 247 20.34 23.60 1.07
C GLU A 247 20.71 23.99 -0.37
N ARG A 248 21.89 24.60 -0.58
CA ARG A 248 22.36 24.94 -1.94
C ARG A 248 22.88 23.74 -2.74
N MET A 249 23.48 22.75 -2.09
CA MET A 249 23.87 21.49 -2.75
C MET A 249 22.67 20.71 -3.29
N ASP A 250 21.50 20.89 -2.68
CA ASP A 250 20.26 20.24 -3.12
C ASP A 250 19.81 20.69 -4.52
N ALA A 251 20.24 21.89 -4.93
CA ALA A 251 19.98 22.49 -6.25
C ALA A 251 21.02 22.15 -7.33
N LEU A 252 22.17 21.57 -6.95
CA LEU A 252 23.17 21.06 -7.89
C LEU A 252 22.85 19.60 -8.22
N ASP A 253 23.05 19.18 -9.48
CA ASP A 253 22.89 17.78 -9.94
C ASP A 253 23.86 16.86 -9.17
N SER A 254 23.48 16.51 -7.95
CA SER A 254 24.27 15.69 -7.05
C SER A 254 24.19 14.23 -7.49
N PRO A 255 25.30 13.46 -7.40
CA PRO A 255 25.24 12.01 -7.55
C PRO A 255 24.20 11.43 -6.59
N SER A 256 23.62 10.28 -6.96
CA SER A 256 22.61 9.65 -6.11
C SER A 256 23.15 9.48 -4.69
N ALA A 257 22.26 9.65 -3.70
CA ALA A 257 22.57 9.54 -2.28
C ALA A 257 23.49 8.34 -1.94
N LEU A 258 23.24 7.19 -2.57
CA LEU A 258 24.01 5.96 -2.40
C LEU A 258 25.45 6.05 -2.93
N VAL A 259 25.68 6.78 -4.02
CA VAL A 259 27.00 7.02 -4.60
C VAL A 259 27.80 7.98 -3.70
N SER A 260 27.15 9.05 -3.22
CA SER A 260 27.77 9.98 -2.26
C SER A 260 28.18 9.26 -0.97
N ALA A 261 27.31 8.39 -0.46
CA ALA A 261 27.59 7.54 0.70
C ALA A 261 28.81 6.62 0.48
N ARG A 262 28.95 6.05 -0.72
CA ARG A 262 30.10 5.21 -1.11
C ARG A 262 31.40 6.00 -1.12
N TYR A 263 31.40 7.20 -1.68
CA TYR A 263 32.57 8.08 -1.66
C TYR A 263 32.97 8.44 -0.22
N LEU A 264 32.00 8.82 0.62
CA LEU A 264 32.26 9.16 2.03
C LEU A 264 32.86 8.00 2.80
N ARG A 265 32.29 6.80 2.65
CA ARG A 265 32.81 5.59 3.30
C ARG A 265 34.25 5.31 2.87
N LYS A 266 34.54 5.38 1.56
CA LYS A 266 35.90 5.15 1.03
C LYS A 266 36.89 6.21 1.50
N ALA A 267 36.46 7.47 1.61
CA ALA A 267 37.31 8.57 2.01
C ALA A 267 37.66 8.53 3.51
N ILE A 268 36.71 8.15 4.35
CA ILE A 268 36.89 8.04 5.81
C ILE A 268 37.68 6.78 6.18
N ALA A 269 37.55 5.69 5.42
CA ALA A 269 38.22 4.41 5.67
C ALA A 269 39.76 4.44 5.48
N VAL A 270 40.33 5.48 4.90
CA VAL A 270 41.79 5.55 4.64
C VAL A 270 42.62 5.70 5.93
N ASN A 271 42.03 6.11 7.07
CA ASN A 271 42.80 6.62 8.19
C ASN A 271 42.75 5.87 9.55
N SER A 272 41.80 4.95 9.83
CA SER A 272 41.78 4.09 11.07
C SER A 272 40.49 3.26 11.18
N ASP A 273 40.45 2.29 12.13
CA ASP A 273 39.37 1.33 12.48
C ASP A 273 38.01 1.58 11.78
N GLU A 274 37.69 0.66 10.87
CA GLU A 274 36.81 0.83 9.69
C GLU A 274 35.34 1.22 9.96
N GLY A 275 34.81 1.03 11.16
CA GLY A 275 33.38 1.18 11.46
C GLY A 275 33.01 2.26 12.48
N GLY A 276 33.85 2.46 13.51
CA GLY A 276 33.48 3.27 14.68
C GLY A 276 33.45 4.78 14.41
N ILE A 277 34.47 5.30 13.71
CA ILE A 277 34.60 6.74 13.42
C ILE A 277 33.51 7.18 12.45
N PHE A 278 33.24 6.36 11.44
CA PHE A 278 32.19 6.61 10.46
C PHE A 278 30.80 6.61 11.09
N THR A 279 30.48 5.61 11.90
CA THR A 279 29.21 5.53 12.63
C THR A 279 29.07 6.68 13.62
N GLY A 280 30.17 7.11 14.26
CA GLY A 280 30.21 8.30 15.12
C GLY A 280 29.90 9.59 14.37
N ALA A 281 30.45 9.77 13.15
CA ALA A 281 30.15 10.92 12.31
C ALA A 281 28.68 10.94 11.86
N ILE A 282 28.14 9.78 11.45
CA ILE A 282 26.71 9.63 11.12
C ILE A 282 25.85 9.98 12.32
N ARG A 283 26.15 9.43 13.50
CA ARG A 283 25.43 9.74 14.75
C ARG A 283 25.43 11.23 15.03
N LYS A 284 26.60 11.88 14.98
CA LYS A 284 26.71 13.33 15.23
C LYS A 284 25.87 14.14 14.24
N ALA A 285 25.93 13.80 12.95
CA ALA A 285 25.13 14.50 11.94
C ALA A 285 23.62 14.24 12.12
N LEU A 286 23.24 12.99 12.40
CA LEU A 286 21.85 12.55 12.53
C LEU A 286 21.13 13.28 13.67
N TYR A 287 21.73 13.32 14.86
CA TYR A 287 21.13 13.96 16.04
C TYR A 287 21.45 15.46 16.12
N GLY A 288 22.59 15.92 15.58
CA GLY A 288 22.95 17.33 15.55
C GLY A 288 22.09 18.17 14.60
N LEU A 289 21.57 17.58 13.52
CA LEU A 289 20.68 18.26 12.57
C LEU A 289 19.20 18.17 12.96
N ARG A 290 18.87 17.55 14.09
CA ARG A 290 17.49 17.39 14.52
C ARG A 290 16.89 18.76 14.86
N LYS A 291 15.90 19.19 14.07
CA LYS A 291 15.23 20.49 14.23
C LYS A 291 14.25 20.42 15.39
N ASP A 292 14.63 21.03 16.51
CA ASP A 292 13.94 21.01 17.80
C ASP A 292 13.81 19.59 18.39
N ASP A 293 13.94 19.43 19.71
CA ASP A 293 13.62 18.15 20.38
C ASP A 293 12.09 17.97 20.45
N LYS A 294 11.47 17.99 19.27
CA LYS A 294 10.03 18.01 19.09
C LYS A 294 9.51 16.61 19.34
N GLU A 295 8.65 16.48 20.35
CA GLU A 295 7.87 15.28 20.54
C GLU A 295 6.98 15.04 19.32
N SER A 296 6.99 13.81 18.79
CA SER A 296 6.15 13.43 17.65
C SER A 296 4.86 12.75 18.12
N PRO A 297 3.68 13.36 17.85
CA PRO A 297 2.40 12.68 18.07
C PRO A 297 2.28 11.37 17.28
N LEU A 298 2.94 11.27 16.13
CA LEU A 298 2.92 10.07 15.30
C LEU A 298 3.63 8.90 15.98
N ILE A 299 4.85 9.13 16.51
CA ILE A 299 5.59 8.11 17.25
C ILE A 299 4.80 7.68 18.48
N LYS A 300 4.20 8.62 19.22
CA LYS A 300 3.35 8.32 20.38
C LYS A 300 2.20 7.40 20.03
N VAL A 301 1.46 7.67 18.94
CA VAL A 301 0.35 6.81 18.49
C VAL A 301 0.84 5.42 18.06
N LEU A 302 1.96 5.34 17.33
CA LEU A 302 2.54 4.06 16.93
C LEU A 302 2.94 3.21 18.13
N VAL A 303 3.57 3.82 19.14
CA VAL A 303 3.90 3.14 20.41
C VAL A 303 2.64 2.73 21.16
N GLU A 304 1.60 3.56 21.21
CA GLU A 304 0.32 3.20 21.82
C GLU A 304 -0.32 1.97 21.16
N MET A 305 -0.20 1.81 19.83
CA MET A 305 -0.66 0.62 19.11
C MET A 305 0.11 -0.64 19.49
N CYS A 306 1.37 -0.51 19.91
CA CYS A 306 2.22 -1.62 20.33
C CYS A 306 1.96 -2.08 21.78
N ILE A 307 1.22 -1.32 22.59
CA ILE A 307 0.97 -1.66 23.99
C ILE A 307 0.14 -2.96 24.06
N PRO A 308 0.64 -4.01 24.75
CA PRO A 308 -0.12 -5.26 24.92
C PRO A 308 -1.45 -5.03 25.63
N ARG A 309 -2.51 -5.70 25.16
CA ARG A 309 -3.83 -5.68 25.80
C ARG A 309 -4.04 -6.94 26.63
N ARG A 310 -5.11 -6.97 27.42
CA ARG A 310 -5.53 -8.19 28.14
C ARG A 310 -5.74 -9.40 27.20
N SER A 311 -6.08 -9.15 25.94
CA SER A 311 -6.25 -10.16 24.90
C SER A 311 -4.94 -10.57 24.21
N GLY A 312 -3.80 -9.99 24.58
CA GLY A 312 -2.51 -10.17 23.91
C GLY A 312 -2.04 -8.90 23.18
N ALA A 313 -0.83 -8.97 22.62
CA ALA A 313 -0.28 -7.93 21.76
C ALA A 313 -0.93 -7.98 20.37
N LEU A 314 -1.40 -6.84 19.88
CA LEU A 314 -1.98 -6.74 18.52
C LEU A 314 -0.90 -6.54 17.45
N VAL A 315 0.22 -5.92 17.84
CA VAL A 315 1.41 -5.76 17.01
C VAL A 315 2.40 -6.84 17.41
N SER A 316 2.74 -7.73 16.48
CA SER A 316 3.69 -8.83 16.70
C SER A 316 5.14 -8.44 16.45
N SER A 317 5.38 -7.42 15.62
CA SER A 317 6.73 -6.93 15.32
C SER A 317 6.71 -5.54 14.71
N VAL A 318 7.80 -4.82 14.91
CA VAL A 318 8.10 -3.56 14.21
C VAL A 318 9.30 -3.78 13.30
N ILE A 319 9.17 -3.37 12.03
CA ILE A 319 10.25 -3.35 11.05
C ILE A 319 10.50 -1.88 10.74
N THR A 320 11.67 -1.38 11.09
CA THR A 320 12.06 0.01 10.84
C THR A 320 13.23 0.07 9.87
N TYR A 321 13.13 1.01 8.94
CA TYR A 321 14.18 1.36 8.00
C TYR A 321 15.00 2.56 8.50
N ASN A 322 14.66 3.07 9.68
CA ASN A 322 15.30 4.23 10.28
C ASN A 322 16.50 3.79 11.11
N PHE A 323 17.52 4.64 11.11
CA PHE A 323 18.74 4.41 11.86
C PHE A 323 18.64 4.88 13.31
N ASP A 324 17.75 5.82 13.61
CA ASP A 324 17.61 6.40 14.95
C ASP A 324 16.94 5.46 15.96
N ASP A 325 16.97 5.87 17.23
CA ASP A 325 16.37 5.17 18.37
C ASP A 325 15.13 5.89 18.96
N LEU A 326 14.46 6.76 18.17
CA LEU A 326 13.34 7.57 18.70
C LEU A 326 12.12 6.73 19.09
N LEU A 327 11.87 5.62 18.38
CA LEU A 327 10.78 4.71 18.71
C LEU A 327 11.05 4.00 20.05
N GLU A 328 12.29 3.55 20.24
CA GLU A 328 12.79 2.81 21.39
C GLU A 328 12.71 3.65 22.67
N ARG A 329 13.04 4.94 22.57
CA ARG A 329 12.87 5.90 23.67
C ARG A 329 11.42 6.03 24.11
N GLU A 330 10.50 6.09 23.16
CA GLU A 330 9.07 6.18 23.47
C GLU A 330 8.51 4.84 23.98
N LEU A 331 9.01 3.69 23.49
CA LEU A 331 8.68 2.38 24.06
C LEU A 331 9.14 2.28 25.52
N LYS A 332 10.37 2.75 25.81
CA LYS A 332 10.94 2.82 27.17
C LYS A 332 10.13 3.77 28.05
N SER A 333 9.70 4.92 27.54
CA SER A 333 8.87 5.89 28.27
C SER A 333 7.51 5.30 28.69
N LYS A 334 6.94 4.42 27.86
CA LYS A 334 5.68 3.70 28.12
C LYS A 334 5.83 2.36 28.81
N SER A 335 7.05 1.98 29.23
CA SER A 335 7.35 0.69 29.89
C SER A 335 6.91 -0.53 29.06
N VAL A 336 6.99 -0.44 27.74
CA VAL A 336 6.80 -1.58 26.84
C VAL A 336 8.11 -2.36 26.78
N LEU A 337 8.06 -3.68 26.99
CA LEU A 337 9.22 -4.54 26.81
C LEU A 337 9.51 -4.72 25.32
N TYR A 338 10.74 -4.47 24.89
CA TYR A 338 11.14 -4.57 23.49
C TYR A 338 12.57 -5.07 23.35
N LYS A 339 12.87 -5.65 22.18
CA LYS A 339 14.23 -6.07 21.79
C LYS A 339 14.57 -5.52 20.42
N CYS A 340 15.62 -4.70 20.35
CA CYS A 340 16.18 -4.23 19.09
C CYS A 340 16.98 -5.35 18.42
N ILE A 341 16.67 -5.62 17.15
CA ILE A 341 17.32 -6.66 16.34
C ILE A 341 17.93 -5.98 15.12
N TYR A 342 19.25 -5.84 15.15
CA TYR A 342 20.07 -5.23 14.09
C TYR A 342 21.24 -6.11 13.63
N THR A 343 21.34 -7.31 14.19
CA THR A 343 22.29 -8.36 13.86
C THR A 343 21.54 -9.71 13.87
N PRO A 344 22.08 -10.78 13.26
CA PRO A 344 21.51 -12.13 13.34
C PRO A 344 21.72 -12.76 14.73
N THR A 345 21.32 -12.04 15.79
CA THR A 345 21.45 -12.42 17.20
C THR A 345 20.21 -13.16 17.71
N GLU A 346 20.23 -13.54 18.98
CA GLU A 346 19.20 -14.34 19.64
C GLU A 346 17.78 -13.80 19.46
N PRO A 347 16.78 -14.69 19.30
CA PRO A 347 15.39 -14.29 19.12
C PRO A 347 14.87 -13.45 20.30
N PRO A 348 13.81 -12.64 20.10
CA PRO A 348 13.13 -11.95 21.20
C PRO A 348 12.51 -12.95 22.19
N ASP A 349 12.41 -12.53 23.45
CA ASP A 349 11.61 -13.28 24.43
C ASP A 349 10.12 -13.16 24.10
N VAL A 350 9.31 -14.07 24.65
CA VAL A 350 7.86 -14.18 24.34
C VAL A 350 7.09 -12.89 24.65
N ASP A 351 7.51 -12.16 25.69
CA ASP A 351 6.85 -10.94 26.16
C ASP A 351 7.48 -9.65 25.58
N GLU A 352 8.54 -9.77 24.78
CA GLU A 352 9.24 -8.63 24.18
C GLU A 352 8.75 -8.35 22.77
N LEU A 353 8.48 -7.08 22.46
CA LEU A 353 8.22 -6.63 21.10
C LEU A 353 9.53 -6.61 20.29
N PRO A 354 9.67 -7.42 19.22
CA PRO A 354 10.83 -7.32 18.36
C PRO A 354 10.78 -6.07 17.48
N VAL A 355 11.86 -5.29 17.51
CA VAL A 355 12.07 -4.12 16.65
C VAL A 355 13.26 -4.37 15.72
N TYR A 356 12.96 -4.68 14.46
CA TYR A 356 13.96 -5.01 13.44
C TYR A 356 14.46 -3.76 12.71
N HIS A 357 15.74 -3.44 12.85
CA HIS A 357 16.39 -2.37 12.09
C HIS A 357 17.07 -2.94 10.84
N VAL A 358 16.30 -3.06 9.76
CA VAL A 358 16.73 -3.81 8.57
C VAL A 358 17.82 -3.11 7.75
N HIS A 359 18.00 -1.81 7.95
CA HIS A 359 19.04 -1.00 7.32
C HIS A 359 20.23 -0.68 8.24
N GLY A 360 20.17 -1.08 9.52
CA GLY A 360 21.18 -0.75 10.53
C GLY A 360 20.64 0.19 11.61
N PHE A 361 21.42 0.33 12.68
CA PHE A 361 20.99 1.02 13.91
C PHE A 361 22.09 1.93 14.44
N VAL A 362 21.74 3.19 14.70
CA VAL A 362 22.61 4.29 15.14
C VAL A 362 21.90 5.04 16.28
N PRO A 363 21.87 4.47 17.49
CA PRO A 363 21.31 5.16 18.66
C PRO A 363 22.16 6.38 19.03
N GLU A 364 21.55 7.39 19.66
CA GLU A 364 22.27 8.57 20.18
C GLU A 364 23.23 8.14 21.29
N ASP A 365 22.72 7.37 22.26
CA ASP A 365 23.51 6.83 23.36
C ASP A 365 23.89 5.37 23.09
N ALA A 366 25.03 5.16 22.42
CA ALA A 366 25.51 3.82 22.09
C ALA A 366 25.77 2.92 23.31
N GLY A 367 25.95 3.50 24.51
CA GLY A 367 26.17 2.76 25.75
C GLY A 367 24.95 2.00 26.26
N ASP A 368 23.74 2.39 25.82
CA ASP A 368 22.49 1.75 26.24
C ASP A 368 22.22 0.42 25.51
N TYR A 369 23.01 0.09 24.49
CA TYR A 369 22.75 -1.02 23.57
C TYR A 369 24.00 -1.89 23.37
N VAL A 370 23.81 -3.21 23.29
CA VAL A 370 24.90 -4.19 23.20
C VAL A 370 25.26 -4.48 21.74
N GLY A 371 26.52 -4.34 21.34
CA GLY A 371 26.97 -4.73 20.00
C GLY A 371 26.56 -3.77 18.88
N VAL A 372 26.27 -2.50 19.18
CA VAL A 372 25.97 -1.45 18.19
C VAL A 372 27.10 -1.27 17.17
N ASN A 373 28.33 -1.50 17.59
CA ASN A 373 29.51 -1.37 16.72
C ASN A 373 29.62 -2.50 15.67
N ASP A 374 28.90 -3.61 15.85
CA ASP A 374 28.87 -4.76 14.93
C ASP A 374 27.71 -4.66 13.92
N THR A 375 26.98 -3.54 13.90
CA THR A 375 25.86 -3.33 13.00
C THR A 375 26.34 -3.22 11.56
N THR A 376 25.77 -4.05 10.68
CA THR A 376 25.96 -3.87 9.23
C THR A 376 25.10 -2.70 8.78
N LEU A 377 25.69 -1.51 8.77
CA LEU A 377 25.05 -0.31 8.25
C LEU A 377 24.86 -0.44 6.74
N VAL A 378 23.61 -0.52 6.30
CA VAL A 378 23.20 -0.51 4.89
C VAL A 378 23.25 0.94 4.41
N PHE A 379 24.46 1.48 4.40
CA PHE A 379 24.71 2.90 4.19
C PHE A 379 25.14 3.21 2.75
N SER A 380 25.88 2.29 2.11
CA SER A 380 26.35 2.44 0.73
C SER A 380 25.61 1.51 -0.23
N GLU A 381 25.72 1.82 -1.52
CA GLU A 381 25.30 0.94 -2.62
C GLU A 381 25.78 -0.52 -2.41
N GLU A 382 26.98 -0.72 -1.84
CA GLU A 382 27.53 -2.05 -1.56
C GLU A 382 26.74 -2.79 -0.47
N GLY A 383 26.27 -2.10 0.58
CA GLY A 383 25.45 -2.70 1.63
C GLY A 383 24.09 -3.15 1.09
N TYR A 384 23.47 -2.33 0.24
CA TYR A 384 22.27 -2.75 -0.48
C TYR A 384 22.57 -3.96 -1.38
N HIS A 385 23.62 -3.92 -2.20
CA HIS A 385 23.98 -5.04 -3.07
C HIS A 385 24.23 -6.34 -2.31
N GLN A 386 24.83 -6.29 -1.12
CA GLN A 386 24.99 -7.47 -0.26
C GLN A 386 23.64 -8.05 0.15
N ILE A 387 22.71 -7.23 0.63
CA ILE A 387 21.35 -7.66 1.01
C ILE A 387 20.54 -8.15 -0.19
N TYR A 388 20.71 -7.56 -1.36
CA TYR A 388 20.05 -8.02 -2.59
C TYR A 388 20.59 -9.37 -3.06
N THR A 389 21.92 -9.54 -3.03
CA THR A 389 22.58 -10.75 -3.52
C THR A 389 22.34 -11.90 -2.55
N ASP A 390 22.39 -11.64 -1.24
CA ASP A 390 22.10 -12.63 -0.22
C ASP A 390 20.59 -12.73 0.05
N SER A 391 19.96 -13.66 -0.66
CA SER A 391 18.53 -13.97 -0.47
C SER A 391 18.20 -14.51 0.92
N TYR A 392 19.17 -15.03 1.67
CA TYR A 392 19.01 -15.56 3.03
C TYR A 392 19.46 -14.59 4.12
N HIS A 393 19.79 -13.35 3.76
CA HIS A 393 20.11 -12.33 4.73
C HIS A 393 18.98 -12.18 5.77
N TRP A 394 19.33 -12.14 7.06
CA TRP A 394 18.36 -12.18 8.17
C TRP A 394 17.28 -11.09 8.04
N SER A 395 17.63 -9.91 7.54
CA SER A 395 16.69 -8.80 7.36
C SER A 395 15.64 -9.09 6.28
N ASN A 396 15.99 -9.82 5.21
CA ASN A 396 15.04 -10.27 4.19
C ASN A 396 14.10 -11.33 4.76
N LEU A 397 14.63 -12.27 5.55
CA LEU A 397 13.83 -13.32 6.19
C LEU A 397 12.85 -12.74 7.23
N ALA A 398 13.29 -11.79 8.06
CA ALA A 398 12.44 -11.10 9.03
C ALA A 398 11.28 -10.34 8.34
N GLN A 399 11.60 -9.58 7.29
CA GLN A 399 10.59 -8.87 6.49
C GLN A 399 9.62 -9.84 5.80
N LEU A 400 10.11 -10.91 5.16
CA LEU A 400 9.26 -11.92 4.52
C LEU A 400 8.36 -12.64 5.52
N ASN A 401 8.87 -12.94 6.72
CA ASN A 401 8.07 -13.56 7.78
C ASN A 401 6.90 -12.64 8.16
N ALA A 402 7.17 -11.36 8.41
CA ALA A 402 6.12 -10.37 8.71
C ALA A 402 5.13 -10.23 7.55
N LEU A 403 5.61 -10.06 6.32
CA LEU A 403 4.76 -9.93 5.13
C LEU A 403 3.91 -11.18 4.88
N ARG A 404 4.39 -12.39 5.19
CA ARG A 404 3.60 -13.62 4.97
C ARG A 404 2.59 -13.90 6.07
N ASN A 405 2.92 -13.59 7.32
CA ASN A 405 2.15 -14.04 8.49
C ASN A 405 1.34 -12.94 9.19
N SER A 406 1.45 -11.69 8.74
CA SER A 406 0.74 -10.55 9.34
C SER A 406 0.18 -9.60 8.28
N THR A 407 -0.81 -8.79 8.68
CA THR A 407 -1.18 -7.56 7.98
C THR A 407 -0.19 -6.47 8.34
N CYS A 408 0.52 -5.94 7.35
CA CYS A 408 1.56 -4.94 7.58
C CYS A 408 1.01 -3.53 7.39
N ILE A 409 1.30 -2.65 8.35
CA ILE A 409 0.90 -1.24 8.34
C ILE A 409 2.15 -0.41 8.07
N MET A 410 2.22 0.18 6.88
CA MET A 410 3.38 0.93 6.39
C MET A 410 3.16 2.43 6.58
N VAL A 411 4.03 3.08 7.35
CA VAL A 411 3.94 4.50 7.71
C VAL A 411 5.29 5.17 7.50
N GLY A 412 5.30 6.34 6.85
CA GLY A 412 6.52 7.10 6.59
C GLY A 412 7.45 6.49 5.54
N LEU A 413 6.99 5.48 4.80
CA LEU A 413 7.70 4.87 3.69
C LEU A 413 7.30 5.51 2.35
N SER A 414 8.29 5.84 1.53
CA SER A 414 8.08 6.32 0.15
C SER A 414 7.59 5.21 -0.79
N MET A 415 7.62 3.95 -0.35
CA MET A 415 7.40 2.75 -1.17
C MET A 415 8.29 2.70 -2.42
N SER A 416 9.43 3.39 -2.41
CA SER A 416 10.39 3.45 -3.52
C SER A 416 11.54 2.45 -3.39
N ASP A 417 11.71 1.85 -2.21
CA ASP A 417 12.76 0.88 -1.93
C ASP A 417 12.56 -0.39 -2.80
N PRO A 418 13.52 -0.74 -3.68
CA PRO A 418 13.35 -1.89 -4.56
C PRO A 418 13.41 -3.24 -3.81
N ASN A 419 14.00 -3.32 -2.62
CA ASN A 419 14.09 -4.56 -1.84
C ASN A 419 12.73 -4.83 -1.21
N LEU A 420 12.13 -3.81 -0.59
CA LEU A 420 10.76 -3.92 -0.09
C LEU A 420 9.78 -4.32 -1.19
N ARG A 421 9.86 -3.70 -2.37
CA ARG A 421 9.00 -4.05 -3.53
C ARG A 421 9.19 -5.51 -3.96
N ARG A 422 10.44 -5.96 -4.06
CA ARG A 422 10.77 -7.37 -4.37
C ARG A 422 10.19 -8.32 -3.33
N LEU A 423 10.34 -8.02 -2.04
CA LEU A 423 9.81 -8.86 -0.95
C LEU A 423 8.28 -8.88 -0.95
N LEU A 424 7.63 -7.74 -1.23
CA LEU A 424 6.18 -7.66 -1.38
C LEU A 424 5.69 -8.54 -2.53
N GLU A 425 6.31 -8.44 -3.70
CA GLU A 425 5.96 -9.26 -4.87
C GLU A 425 6.10 -10.76 -4.54
N ILE A 426 7.18 -11.17 -3.86
CA ILE A 426 7.37 -12.55 -3.39
C ILE A 426 6.27 -12.94 -2.39
N SER A 427 5.96 -12.05 -1.45
CA SER A 427 5.01 -12.32 -0.37
C SER A 427 3.58 -12.49 -0.88
N GLN A 428 3.19 -11.74 -1.92
CA GLN A 428 1.85 -11.75 -2.52
C GLN A 428 1.60 -13.03 -3.34
N ARG A 429 2.64 -13.76 -3.75
CA ARG A 429 2.48 -15.02 -4.50
C ARG A 429 1.64 -16.03 -3.71
N GLY A 430 0.50 -16.41 -4.29
CA GLY A 430 -0.45 -17.35 -3.70
C GLY A 430 -1.58 -16.70 -2.91
N PHE A 431 -1.58 -15.37 -2.75
CA PHE A 431 -2.71 -14.60 -2.24
C PHE A 431 -3.37 -13.82 -3.38
N SER A 432 -4.68 -13.69 -3.30
CA SER A 432 -5.48 -12.95 -4.27
C SER A 432 -5.86 -11.55 -3.78
N ASP A 433 -6.10 -11.42 -2.49
CA ASP A 433 -6.46 -10.13 -1.89
C ASP A 433 -5.21 -9.40 -1.37
N PRO A 434 -5.19 -8.06 -1.44
CA PRO A 434 -4.14 -7.28 -0.79
C PRO A 434 -4.31 -7.35 0.73
N ARG A 435 -3.20 -7.60 1.44
CA ARG A 435 -3.20 -7.83 2.90
C ARG A 435 -2.57 -6.71 3.69
N HIS A 436 -1.78 -5.87 3.04
CA HIS A 436 -0.99 -4.82 3.66
C HIS A 436 -1.59 -3.45 3.37
N PHE A 437 -1.29 -2.47 4.20
CA PHE A 437 -1.79 -1.10 4.08
C PHE A 437 -0.62 -0.12 4.10
N ALA A 438 -0.61 0.84 3.18
CA ALA A 438 0.41 1.89 3.15
C ALA A 438 -0.24 3.28 3.18
N PHE A 439 0.18 4.09 4.14
CA PHE A 439 -0.21 5.49 4.21
C PHE A 439 0.66 6.31 3.26
N MET A 440 0.07 6.84 2.19
CA MET A 440 0.77 7.61 1.17
C MET A 440 0.20 9.01 1.04
N ARG A 441 1.08 10.00 0.83
CA ARG A 441 0.68 11.39 0.69
C ARG A 441 0.12 11.66 -0.71
N ARG A 442 -1.01 12.35 -0.76
CA ARG A 442 -1.63 12.93 -1.95
C ARG A 442 -1.39 14.45 -1.93
N THR A 443 -1.20 15.04 -3.10
CA THR A 443 -1.02 16.48 -3.29
C THR A 443 -2.27 17.03 -3.97
N SER A 444 -2.79 18.15 -3.46
CA SER A 444 -3.90 18.86 -4.09
C SER A 444 -3.44 19.53 -5.40
N SER A 445 -4.38 19.70 -6.34
CA SER A 445 -4.10 20.39 -7.61
C SER A 445 -3.57 21.81 -7.41
N GLU A 446 -4.01 22.47 -6.34
CA GLU A 446 -3.57 23.83 -5.97
C GLU A 446 -2.09 23.86 -5.57
N LYS A 447 -1.68 22.96 -4.67
CA LYS A 447 -0.27 22.86 -4.23
C LYS A 447 0.64 22.42 -5.36
N PHE A 448 0.18 21.50 -6.20
CA PHE A 448 0.93 21.06 -7.38
C PHE A 448 1.10 22.19 -8.42
N GLY A 449 0.11 23.07 -8.53
CA GLY A 449 0.10 24.19 -9.47
C GLY A 449 1.12 25.29 -9.16
N ILE A 450 1.40 25.51 -7.87
CA ILE A 450 2.23 26.62 -7.39
C ILE A 450 3.72 26.23 -7.36
N GLY A 451 4.04 24.94 -7.25
CA GLY A 451 5.41 24.46 -7.01
C GLY A 451 5.84 24.68 -5.55
N ASP A 452 6.99 24.12 -5.15
CA ASP A 452 7.66 24.53 -3.92
C ASP A 452 8.22 25.96 -4.10
N ALA A 453 8.53 26.65 -3.00
CA ALA A 453 8.76 28.10 -2.93
C ALA A 453 9.76 28.71 -3.95
N ASP A 454 10.59 27.90 -4.60
CA ASP A 454 11.58 28.30 -5.63
C ASP A 454 11.24 27.87 -7.08
N SER A 455 10.09 27.24 -7.31
CA SER A 455 9.68 26.77 -8.64
C SER A 455 8.62 27.66 -9.27
N SER A 456 8.77 27.95 -10.57
CA SER A 456 7.79 28.74 -11.31
C SER A 456 6.45 27.99 -11.40
N PRO A 457 5.30 28.68 -11.27
CA PRO A 457 3.99 28.05 -11.38
C PRO A 457 3.85 27.35 -12.73
N ILE A 458 3.29 26.15 -12.72
CA ILE A 458 3.09 25.41 -13.97
C ILE A 458 2.09 26.13 -14.87
N THR A 459 2.41 26.23 -16.16
CA THR A 459 1.55 26.89 -17.17
C THR A 459 0.38 26.01 -17.62
N VAL A 460 0.22 24.82 -17.03
CA VAL A 460 -0.79 23.83 -17.42
C VAL A 460 -2.14 24.19 -16.81
N ALA A 461 -3.19 24.14 -17.62
CA ALA A 461 -4.56 24.41 -17.16
C ALA A 461 -4.96 23.53 -15.96
N PRO A 462 -5.64 24.08 -14.92
CA PRO A 462 -5.99 23.36 -13.70
C PRO A 462 -6.74 22.03 -13.93
N GLU A 463 -7.64 21.99 -14.92
CA GLU A 463 -8.38 20.77 -15.28
C GLU A 463 -7.46 19.64 -15.77
N LYS A 464 -6.43 19.98 -16.55
CA LYS A 464 -5.44 18.99 -17.02
C LYS A 464 -4.56 18.51 -15.88
N VAL A 465 -4.22 19.40 -14.93
CA VAL A 465 -3.48 19.04 -13.71
C VAL A 465 -4.31 18.08 -12.86
N LYS A 466 -5.60 18.39 -12.63
CA LYS A 466 -6.52 17.52 -11.89
C LYS A 466 -6.64 16.15 -12.55
N SER A 467 -6.86 16.10 -13.87
CA SER A 467 -6.94 14.85 -14.62
C SER A 467 -5.64 14.03 -14.54
N PHE A 468 -4.48 14.68 -14.68
CA PHE A 468 -3.17 14.05 -14.53
C PHE A 468 -2.99 13.45 -13.13
N LEU A 469 -3.30 14.22 -12.08
CA LEU A 469 -3.17 13.79 -10.69
C LEU A 469 -4.10 12.61 -10.40
N THR A 470 -5.37 12.67 -10.82
CA THR A 470 -6.31 11.55 -10.66
C THR A 470 -5.77 10.28 -11.32
N ARG A 471 -5.23 10.38 -12.54
CA ARG A 471 -4.63 9.24 -13.23
C ARG A 471 -3.35 8.75 -12.55
N HIS A 472 -2.51 9.66 -12.04
CA HIS A 472 -1.30 9.32 -11.30
C HIS A 472 -1.63 8.53 -10.04
N TYR A 473 -2.58 9.00 -9.22
CA TYR A 473 -2.97 8.30 -7.99
C TYR A 473 -3.65 6.96 -8.28
N ALA A 474 -4.50 6.88 -9.30
CA ALA A 474 -5.09 5.62 -9.75
C ALA A 474 -4.03 4.62 -10.23
N THR A 475 -2.99 5.11 -10.92
CA THR A 475 -1.87 4.26 -11.37
C THR A 475 -1.05 3.76 -10.19
N THR A 476 -0.70 4.64 -9.26
CA THR A 476 0.02 4.27 -8.03
C THR A 476 -0.76 3.25 -7.21
N GLU A 477 -2.07 3.44 -7.07
CA GLU A 477 -2.92 2.49 -6.37
C GLU A 477 -2.96 1.13 -7.07
N ALA A 478 -3.09 1.10 -8.40
CA ALA A 478 -3.06 -0.14 -9.16
C ALA A 478 -1.72 -0.89 -8.99
N LEU A 479 -0.59 -0.17 -9.03
CA LEU A 479 0.75 -0.76 -8.84
C LEU A 479 0.95 -1.29 -7.41
N MET A 480 0.56 -0.53 -6.39
CA MET A 480 0.70 -0.97 -5.00
C MET A 480 -0.20 -2.17 -4.70
N ARG A 481 -1.38 -2.22 -5.32
CA ARG A 481 -2.31 -3.33 -5.16
C ARG A 481 -1.77 -4.63 -5.77
N GLU A 482 -1.05 -4.58 -6.90
CA GLU A 482 -0.33 -5.76 -7.44
C GLU A 482 0.73 -6.29 -6.47
N LEU A 483 1.32 -5.41 -5.66
CA LEU A 483 2.25 -5.76 -4.60
C LEU A 483 1.54 -6.24 -3.32
N GLY A 484 0.21 -6.36 -3.32
CA GLY A 484 -0.57 -6.77 -2.15
C GLY A 484 -0.83 -5.65 -1.14
N VAL A 485 -0.68 -4.38 -1.54
CA VAL A 485 -0.76 -3.21 -0.66
C VAL A 485 -1.96 -2.32 -1.03
N VAL A 486 -2.83 -2.06 -0.05
CA VAL A 486 -3.90 -1.07 -0.13
C VAL A 486 -3.36 0.30 0.28
N VAL A 487 -3.48 1.29 -0.60
CA VAL A 487 -3.05 2.66 -0.29
C VAL A 487 -4.11 3.40 0.50
N VAL A 488 -3.74 4.02 1.62
CA VAL A 488 -4.56 4.97 2.36
C VAL A 488 -4.00 6.36 2.13
N TRP A 489 -4.69 7.15 1.30
CA TRP A 489 -4.26 8.50 0.97
C TRP A 489 -4.43 9.46 2.15
N PHE A 490 -3.54 10.42 2.32
CA PHE A 490 -3.67 11.56 3.23
C PHE A 490 -3.03 12.81 2.61
N GLU A 491 -3.36 14.02 3.07
CA GLU A 491 -2.81 15.26 2.48
C GLU A 491 -1.78 15.94 3.38
N ARG A 492 -1.97 15.87 4.69
CA ARG A 492 -1.18 16.53 5.73
C ARG A 492 -0.61 15.52 6.71
N PHE A 493 0.64 15.68 7.10
CA PHE A 493 1.30 14.74 8.01
C PHE A 493 0.66 14.75 9.41
N GLU A 494 0.04 15.86 9.80
CA GLU A 494 -0.70 16.03 11.05
C GLU A 494 -1.96 15.17 11.11
N GLU A 495 -2.48 14.68 9.97
CA GLU A 495 -3.63 13.78 9.93
C GLU A 495 -3.24 12.32 10.29
N LEU A 496 -1.98 11.92 10.08
CA LEU A 496 -1.56 10.53 10.29
C LEU A 496 -1.83 10.01 11.71
N PRO A 497 -1.51 10.75 12.79
CA PRO A 497 -1.85 10.32 14.15
C PRO A 497 -3.36 10.12 14.35
N GLU A 498 -4.21 10.97 13.78
CA GLU A 498 -5.67 10.87 13.89
C GLU A 498 -6.19 9.63 13.15
N LEU A 499 -5.68 9.38 11.94
CA LEU A 499 -6.06 8.22 11.13
C LEU A 499 -5.64 6.91 11.81
N LEU A 500 -4.42 6.84 12.34
CA LEU A 500 -3.92 5.66 13.06
C LEU A 500 -4.66 5.45 14.39
N ASN A 501 -5.02 6.51 15.11
CA ASN A 501 -5.85 6.41 16.30
C ASN A 501 -7.23 5.81 16.00
N SER A 502 -7.83 6.16 14.87
CA SER A 502 -9.12 5.58 14.46
C SER A 502 -9.05 4.06 14.21
N VAL A 503 -7.88 3.56 13.80
CA VAL A 503 -7.61 2.15 13.56
C VAL A 503 -7.30 1.43 14.87
N GLY A 504 -6.36 1.97 15.65
CA GLY A 504 -5.89 1.35 16.88
C GLY A 504 -6.94 1.40 18.00
N PHE A 505 -7.75 2.44 18.06
CA PHE A 505 -8.67 2.73 19.16
C PHE A 505 -10.05 3.20 18.64
N PRO A 506 -10.80 2.35 17.92
CA PRO A 506 -12.06 2.73 17.27
C PRO A 506 -13.14 3.23 18.24
N THR A 507 -13.00 2.99 19.55
CA THR A 507 -13.94 3.42 20.61
C THR A 507 -13.54 4.71 21.35
N ARG A 508 -12.56 5.50 20.88
CA ARG A 508 -12.18 6.79 21.48
C ARG A 508 -12.87 8.02 20.86
N THR A 509 -13.95 7.86 20.10
CA THR A 509 -14.84 8.98 19.79
C THR A 509 -15.53 9.43 21.07
N SER A 510 -15.21 10.67 21.45
CA SER A 510 -15.80 11.46 22.53
C SER A 510 -17.24 11.06 22.87
N ILE A 511 -17.44 10.55 24.08
CA ILE A 511 -18.72 10.72 24.76
C ILE A 511 -18.84 12.24 24.99
N PRO A 512 -19.80 12.94 24.37
CA PRO A 512 -20.06 14.32 24.74
C PRO A 512 -20.76 14.28 26.11
N GLY A 513 -20.11 14.81 27.13
CA GLY A 513 -20.74 15.14 28.41
C GLY A 513 -20.48 14.16 29.55
N LYS A 514 -19.58 14.57 30.44
CA LYS A 514 -19.95 14.82 31.83
C LYS A 514 -19.42 16.18 32.25
#